data_AF-A0A957CC25-F1
#
_entry.id   AF-A0A957CC25-F1
#
_cell.length_a   1.000
_cell.length_b   1.000
_cell.length_c   1.000
_cell.angle_alpha   90.00
_cell.angle_beta   90.00
_cell.angle_gamma   90.00
#
_symmetry.space_group_name_H-M   'P 1'
#
loop_
_entity.id
_entity.type
_entity.pdbx_description
1 polymer ?
#
loop_
_entity_poly.entity_id
_entity_poly.type
_entity_poly.pdbx_seq_one_letter_code
_entity_poly.pdbx_strand_id
1 'polypeptide(L)' 'MSDETLLAPIHPGEILLEEFLEPMAISQYRLAKDIGVPPRRINEI' A
#
# COMPACT_ATOMS: atom_id res chain seq x y z
N MET A 1 -16.05 12.50 27.47
CA MET A 1 -15.23 11.33 27.14
C MET A 1 -14.89 11.47 25.68
N SER A 2 -13.59 11.60 25.44
CA SER A 2 -12.82 11.75 24.19
C SER A 2 -13.61 11.73 22.88
N ASP A 3 -13.55 12.85 22.17
CA ASP A 3 -13.88 13.00 20.76
C ASP A 3 -13.50 11.75 19.96
N GLU A 4 -14.53 11.23 19.31
CA GLU A 4 -14.51 10.18 18.31
C GLU A 4 -13.36 10.46 17.33
N THR A 5 -12.35 9.60 17.40
CA THR A 5 -11.07 9.75 16.74
C THR A 5 -11.29 10.00 15.24
N LEU A 6 -11.03 11.23 14.81
CA LEU A 6 -10.77 11.56 13.40
C LEU A 6 -9.65 10.64 12.92
N LEU A 7 -10.01 9.50 12.34
CA LEU A 7 -9.07 8.61 11.69
C LEU A 7 -8.46 9.43 10.55
N ALA A 8 -7.16 9.66 10.64
CA ALA A 8 -6.42 10.27 9.55
C ALA A 8 -6.67 9.42 8.28
N PRO A 9 -6.88 10.04 7.12
CA PRO A 9 -7.04 9.29 5.88
C PRO A 9 -5.79 8.44 5.66
N ILE A 10 -5.98 7.12 5.61
CA ILE A 10 -4.93 6.15 5.33
C ILE A 10 -4.71 6.13 3.82
N HIS A 11 -3.46 6.22 3.38
CA HIS A 11 -3.13 6.17 1.97
C HIS A 11 -3.32 4.73 1.44
N PRO A 12 -3.90 4.52 0.25
CA PRO A 12 -4.05 3.17 -0.31
C PRO A 12 -2.72 2.41 -0.42
N GLY A 13 -1.62 3.11 -0.73
CA GLY A 13 -0.27 2.55 -0.71
C GLY A 13 0.19 2.03 0.65
N GLU A 14 -0.29 2.59 1.78
CA GLU A 14 0.02 2.08 3.13
C GLU A 14 -0.70 0.76 3.38
N ILE A 15 -1.99 0.67 3.03
CA ILE A 15 -2.76 -0.58 3.13
C ILE A 15 -2.13 -1.67 2.26
N LEU A 16 -1.76 -1.34 1.02
CA LEU A 16 -1.11 -2.28 0.10
C LEU A 16 0.20 -2.83 0.70
N LEU A 17 1.00 -1.98 1.35
CA LEU A 17 2.26 -2.37 1.97
C LEU A 17 2.03 -3.31 3.16
N GLU A 18 1.25 -2.86 4.15
CA GLU A 18 1.10 -3.53 5.45
C GLU A 18 0.24 -4.79 5.38
N GLU A 19 -0.85 -4.76 4.59
CA GLU A 19 -1.81 -5.88 4.57
C GLU A 19 -1.51 -6.93 3.51
N PHE A 20 -0.65 -6.62 2.52
CA PHE A 20 -0.37 -7.53 1.40
C PHE A 20 1.11 -7.77 1.18
N LEU A 21 1.90 -6.72 0.92
CA LEU A 21 3.29 -6.89 0.46
C LEU A 21 4.22 -7.43 1.55
N GLU A 22 4.13 -6.89 2.77
CA GLU A 22 4.91 -7.38 3.92
C GLU A 22 4.56 -8.82 4.31
N PRO A 23 3.29 -9.21 4.49
CA PRO A 23 2.91 -10.61 4.76
C PRO A 23 3.36 -11.58 3.66
N MET A 24 3.40 -11.12 2.40
CA MET A 24 3.82 -11.94 1.26
C MET A 24 5.33 -11.89 1.00
N ALA A 25 6.09 -11.08 1.76
CA ALA A 25 7.52 -10.85 1.58
C ALA A 25 7.93 -10.47 0.13
N ILE A 26 7.11 -9.65 -0.53
CA ILE A 26 7.37 -9.15 -1.89
C ILE A 26 7.50 -7.62 -1.90
N SER A 27 8.33 -7.10 -2.80
CA SER A 27 8.46 -5.65 -2.99
C SER A 27 7.41 -5.10 -3.96
N GLN A 28 7.10 -3.81 -3.87
CA GLN A 28 6.29 -3.09 -4.87
C GLN A 28 6.86 -3.25 -6.30
N TYR A 29 8.19 -3.27 -6.44
CA TYR A 29 8.84 -3.54 -7.72
C TYR A 29 8.52 -4.94 -8.24
N ARG A 30 8.58 -5.96 -7.37
CA ARG A 30 8.26 -7.34 -7.73
C ARG A 30 6.79 -7.45 -8.16
N LEU A 31 5.87 -6.85 -7.40
CA LEU A 31 4.46 -6.76 -7.76
C LEU A 31 4.30 -6.12 -9.15
N ALA A 32 4.88 -4.93 -9.36
CA ALA A 32 4.77 -4.21 -10.63
C ALA A 32 5.25 -5.03 -11.82
N LYS A 33 6.38 -5.74 -11.65
CA LYS A 33 6.91 -6.66 -12.66
C LYS A 33 5.96 -7.82 -12.95
N ASP A 34 5.39 -8.43 -11.91
CA ASP A 34 4.52 -9.61 -12.06
C ASP A 34 3.17 -9.27 -12.72
N ILE A 35 2.63 -8.07 -12.49
CA ILE A 35 1.39 -7.61 -13.14
C ILE A 35 1.63 -6.80 -14.44
N GLY A 36 2.89 -6.67 -14.87
CA GLY A 36 3.24 -6.04 -16.15
C GLY A 36 3.01 -4.52 -16.20
N VAL A 37 3.23 -3.81 -15.08
CA VAL A 37 3.06 -2.35 -15.00
C VAL A 37 4.36 -1.64 -14.62
N PRO A 38 4.55 -0.37 -15.02
CA PRO A 38 5.68 0.42 -14.52
C PRO A 38 5.63 0.56 -12.99
N PRO A 39 6.74 0.41 -12.25
CA PRO A 39 6.76 0.53 -10.78
C PRO A 39 6.19 1.84 -10.24
N ARG A 40 6.34 2.93 -11.01
CA ARG A 40 5.74 4.24 -10.71
C ARG A 40 4.24 4.18 -10.44
N ARG A 41 3.52 3.29 -11.14
CA ARG A 41 2.07 3.13 -10.95
C ARG A 41 1.70 2.63 -9.56
N ILE A 42 2.60 1.93 -8.86
CA ILE A 42 2.37 1.48 -7.49
C ILE A 42 2.65 2.59 -6.47
N ASN A 43 3.59 3.50 -6.79
CA ASN A 43 3.95 4.62 -5.92
C ASN A 43 2.91 5.76 -5.96
N GLU A 44 2.04 5.77 -6.97
CA GLU A 44 1.03 6.81 -7.21
C GLU A 44 -0.37 6.41 -6.69
N ILE A 45 -0.50 5.24 -6.02
CA ILE A 45 -1.77 4.72 -5.47
C ILE A 45 -1.98 5.16 -4.03
#